data_AF-A0A0B5ASG5-F1
#
_entry.id   AF-A0A0B5ASG5-F1
#
_cell.length_a   1.000
_cell.length_b   1.000
_cell.length_c   1.000
_cell.angle_alpha   90.00
_cell.angle_beta   90.00
_cell.angle_gamma   90.00
#
_symmetry.space_group_name_H-M   'P 1'
#
loop_
_entity.id
_entity.type
_entity.pdbx_description
1 polymer ?
#
loop_
_entity_poly.entity_id
_entity_poly.type
_entity_poly.pdbx_seq_one_letter_code
_entity_poly.pdbx_strand_id
1 'polypeptide(L)'
;MNHYLIACIDSVKKGTIHARFFHIDSGKRAISDVTKELCSLIDEYNEQAKVGERHGQYVMKIPYTYKNDLATYSYGCGWTHYLLDNILPSVAFANDNGASFPIERCKIKSLTKDDVVNILNVKSVFHKDIEEGLLKYYA
;
A
#
# COMPACT_ATOMS: atom_id res chain seq x y z
N MET A 1 17.40 9.70 -2.05
CA MET A 1 16.83 8.96 -0.89
C MET A 1 15.82 7.96 -1.42
N ASN A 2 15.78 6.74 -0.90
CA ASN A 2 14.81 5.73 -1.35
C ASN A 2 13.65 5.68 -0.35
N HIS A 3 12.45 5.93 -0.83
CA HIS A 3 11.22 5.63 -0.10
C HIS A 3 10.67 4.32 -0.63
N TYR A 4 10.20 3.45 0.26
CA TYR A 4 9.54 2.22 -0.11
C TYR A 4 8.13 2.18 0.45
N LEU A 5 7.20 1.65 -0.35
CA LEU A 5 5.89 1.21 0.11
C LEU A 5 5.90 -0.31 0.10
N ILE A 6 6.10 -0.92 1.27
CA ILE A 6 6.21 -2.36 1.43
C ILE A 6 4.83 -2.92 1.74
N ALA A 7 4.43 -3.87 0.91
CA ALA A 7 3.13 -4.46 0.94
C ALA A 7 3.28 -5.90 1.46
N CYS A 8 3.01 -6.10 2.75
CA CYS A 8 3.16 -7.37 3.46
C CYS A 8 1.86 -8.18 3.37
N ILE A 9 1.89 -9.27 2.61
CA ILE A 9 0.73 -10.13 2.37
C ILE A 9 0.52 -11.05 3.58
N ASP A 10 -0.61 -10.90 4.26
CA ASP A 10 -1.04 -11.82 5.32
C ASP A 10 -1.55 -13.14 4.74
N SER A 11 -2.41 -13.06 3.74
CA SER A 11 -3.02 -14.23 3.12
C SER A 11 -3.57 -13.97 1.73
N VAL A 12 -3.69 -15.06 0.97
CA VAL A 12 -4.40 -15.11 -0.31
C VAL A 12 -5.56 -16.09 -0.15
N LYS A 13 -6.80 -15.62 -0.22
CA LYS A 13 -8.01 -16.45 -0.02
C LYS A 13 -9.05 -16.14 -1.07
N LYS A 14 -9.62 -17.18 -1.68
CA LYS A 14 -10.72 -17.06 -2.67
C LYS A 14 -10.44 -16.03 -3.77
N GLY A 15 -9.19 -15.97 -4.25
CA GLY A 15 -8.78 -14.98 -5.25
C GLY A 15 -8.77 -13.55 -4.73
N THR A 16 -8.53 -13.33 -3.44
CA THR A 16 -8.27 -12.00 -2.85
C THR A 16 -6.97 -12.02 -2.06
N ILE A 17 -6.23 -10.91 -2.11
CA ILE A 17 -4.96 -10.68 -1.41
C ILE A 17 -5.25 -9.74 -0.25
N HIS A 18 -4.81 -10.12 0.95
CA HIS A 18 -5.00 -9.37 2.19
C HIS A 18 -3.64 -8.88 2.64
N ALA A 19 -3.44 -7.57 2.73
CA ALA A 19 -2.13 -7.00 3.00
C ALA A 19 -2.14 -5.79 3.93
N ARG A 20 -1.05 -5.65 4.69
CA ARG A 20 -0.66 -4.42 5.39
C ARG A 20 0.41 -3.69 4.60
N PHE A 21 0.38 -2.37 4.67
CA PHE A 21 1.33 -1.50 3.98
C PHE A 21 2.18 -0.73 4.97
N PHE A 22 3.48 -0.73 4.74
CA PHE A 22 4.46 0.00 5.54
C PHE A 22 5.23 0.95 4.64
N HIS A 23 5.38 2.20 5.07
CA HIS A 23 6.30 3.14 4.45
C HIS A 23 7.67 3.02 5.12
N ILE A 24 8.73 3.00 4.32
CA ILE A 24 10.12 3.04 4.81
C ILE A 24 10.84 4.22 4.16
N ASP A 25 11.37 5.13 4.98
CA ASP A 25 12.37 6.12 4.57
C ASP A 25 13.77 5.56 4.91
N SER A 26 14.45 5.01 3.91
CA SER A 26 15.76 4.40 4.10
C SER A 26 16.83 5.44 4.50
N GLY A 27 16.64 6.71 4.14
CA GLY A 27 17.58 7.79 4.47
C GLY A 27 17.52 8.17 5.94
N LYS A 28 16.33 8.10 6.55
CA LYS A 28 16.10 8.42 7.96
C LYS A 28 16.03 7.20 8.87
N ARG A 29 16.13 5.99 8.32
CA ARG A 29 15.83 4.72 9.01
C ARG A 29 14.50 4.80 9.75
N ALA A 30 13.49 5.35 9.10
CA ALA A 30 12.15 5.49 9.65
C ALA A 30 11.18 4.52 8.96
N ILE A 31 10.22 4.02 9.73
CA ILE A 31 9.16 3.14 9.27
C ILE A 31 7.83 3.57 9.90
N SER A 32 6.74 3.42 9.15
CA SER A 32 5.38 3.63 9.64
C SER A 32 4.42 2.65 8.97
N ASP A 33 3.46 2.11 9.74
CA ASP A 33 2.29 1.47 9.15
C ASP A 33 1.38 2.55 8.54
N VAL A 34 1.23 2.49 7.23
CA VAL A 34 0.44 3.43 6.43
C VAL A 34 -0.80 2.77 5.84
N THR A 35 -1.17 1.56 6.28
CA THR A 35 -2.28 0.80 5.68
C THR A 35 -3.58 1.59 5.67
N LYS A 36 -3.98 2.11 6.84
CA LYS A 36 -5.21 2.88 7.00
C LYS A 36 -5.16 4.17 6.19
N GLU A 37 -4.05 4.89 6.28
CA GLU A 37 -3.85 6.16 5.58
C GLU A 37 -3.91 5.95 4.06
N LEU A 38 -3.18 4.98 3.53
CA LEU A 38 -3.19 4.61 2.11
C LEU A 38 -4.60 4.29 1.63
N CYS A 39 -5.38 3.53 2.41
CA CYS A 39 -6.78 3.25 2.08
C CYS A 39 -7.60 4.55 1.99
N SER A 40 -7.49 5.44 2.97
CA SER A 40 -8.17 6.75 2.93
C SER A 40 -7.76 7.60 1.72
N LEU A 41 -6.46 7.64 1.38
CA LEU A 41 -5.98 8.35 0.19
C LEU A 41 -6.59 7.78 -1.11
N ILE A 42 -6.78 6.46 -1.17
CA ILE A 42 -7.41 5.79 -2.32
C ILE A 42 -8.91 6.08 -2.37
N ASP A 43 -9.60 6.17 -1.23
CA ASP A 43 -11.01 6.56 -1.17
C ASP A 43 -11.23 7.96 -1.75
N GLU A 44 -10.41 8.93 -1.35
CA GLU A 44 -10.47 10.29 -1.88
C GLU A 44 -10.22 10.33 -3.39
N TYR A 45 -9.21 9.61 -3.87
CA TYR A 45 -8.95 9.44 -5.30
C TYR A 45 -10.16 8.84 -6.04
N ASN A 46 -10.76 7.78 -5.49
CA ASN A 46 -11.92 7.11 -6.09
C ASN A 46 -13.17 8.01 -6.09
N GLU A 47 -13.37 8.86 -5.08
CA GLU A 47 -14.47 9.85 -5.07
C GLU A 47 -14.28 10.92 -6.15
N GLN A 48 -13.07 11.44 -6.33
CA GLN A 48 -12.78 12.37 -7.43
C GLN A 48 -12.97 11.71 -8.80
N ALA A 49 -12.54 10.46 -8.95
CA ALA A 49 -12.78 9.67 -10.14
C ALA A 49 -14.29 9.55 -10.45
N LYS A 50 -15.15 9.31 -9.44
CA LYS A 50 -16.62 9.29 -9.64
C LYS A 50 -17.16 10.61 -10.17
N VAL A 51 -16.59 11.75 -9.77
CA VAL A 51 -16.99 13.07 -10.30
C VAL A 51 -16.63 13.18 -11.78
N GLY A 52 -15.40 12.80 -12.17
CA GLY A 52 -14.98 12.78 -13.58
C GLY A 52 -15.84 11.87 -14.46
N GLU A 53 -16.21 10.70 -13.96
CA GLU A 53 -17.13 9.74 -14.61
C GLU A 53 -18.49 10.39 -14.92
N ARG A 54 -19.04 11.18 -13.98
CA ARG A 54 -20.31 11.91 -14.19
C ARG A 54 -20.21 12.98 -15.27
N HIS A 55 -19.00 13.47 -15.55
CA HIS A 55 -18.71 14.40 -16.64
C HIS A 55 -18.30 13.70 -17.95
N GLY A 56 -18.47 12.37 -18.06
CA GLY A 56 -18.20 11.59 -19.27
C GLY A 56 -16.72 11.28 -19.49
N GLN A 57 -15.86 11.46 -18.48
CA GLN A 57 -14.45 11.12 -18.57
C GLN A 57 -14.22 9.64 -18.24
N TYR A 58 -13.29 9.00 -18.95
CA TYR A 58 -12.77 7.70 -18.52
C TYR A 58 -11.91 7.90 -17.28
N VAL A 59 -12.28 7.23 -16.19
CA VAL A 59 -11.55 7.28 -14.93
C VAL A 59 -11.23 5.87 -14.45
N MET A 60 -10.01 5.68 -13.98
CA MET A 60 -9.62 4.43 -13.33
C MET A 60 -9.96 4.54 -11.85
N LYS A 61 -10.62 3.52 -11.30
CA LYS A 61 -10.80 3.37 -9.86
C LYS A 61 -9.90 2.26 -9.37
N ILE A 62 -9.43 2.40 -8.13
CA ILE A 62 -8.66 1.37 -7.44
C ILE A 62 -9.66 0.56 -6.58
N PRO A 63 -10.07 -0.64 -6.99
CA PRO A 63 -10.98 -1.46 -6.20
C PRO A 63 -10.23 -2.10 -5.04
N TYR A 64 -10.67 -1.81 -3.82
CA TYR A 64 -10.16 -2.43 -2.62
C TYR A 64 -11.23 -2.43 -1.52
N THR A 65 -11.02 -3.20 -0.46
CA THR A 65 -11.79 -3.09 0.79
C THR A 65 -10.86 -3.09 1.98
N TYR A 66 -11.04 -2.18 2.93
CA TYR A 66 -10.26 -2.15 4.17
C TYR A 66 -11.06 -2.74 5.35
N LYS A 67 -10.49 -3.73 6.03
CA LYS A 67 -11.07 -4.34 7.24
C LYS A 67 -9.98 -4.97 8.09
N ASN A 68 -10.08 -4.86 9.42
CA ASN A 68 -9.14 -5.46 10.38
C ASN A 68 -7.68 -5.13 10.06
N ASP A 69 -7.40 -3.86 9.76
CA ASP A 69 -6.07 -3.37 9.39
C ASP A 69 -5.47 -4.03 8.14
N LEU A 70 -6.29 -4.62 7.28
CA LEU A 70 -5.88 -5.19 6.01
C LEU A 70 -6.61 -4.52 4.87
N ALA A 71 -5.86 -4.12 3.86
CA ALA A 71 -6.41 -3.81 2.55
C ALA A 71 -6.55 -5.11 1.75
N THR A 72 -7.74 -5.34 1.22
CA THR A 72 -8.08 -6.52 0.42
C THR A 72 -8.27 -6.13 -1.03
N TYR A 73 -7.56 -6.82 -1.92
CA TYR A 73 -7.61 -6.62 -3.37
C TYR A 73 -7.97 -7.92 -4.08
N SER A 74 -8.63 -7.86 -5.22
CA SER A 74 -8.84 -9.03 -6.07
C SER A 74 -7.52 -9.50 -6.71
N TYR A 75 -7.29 -10.81 -6.73
CA TYR A 75 -6.11 -11.47 -7.29
C TYR A 75 -5.98 -11.23 -8.79
N GLY A 76 -7.11 -11.23 -9.52
CA GLY A 76 -7.17 -10.99 -10.96
C GLY A 76 -6.83 -9.56 -11.37
N CYS A 77 -6.70 -8.65 -10.40
CA CYS A 77 -6.39 -7.26 -10.64
C CYS A 77 -4.94 -6.90 -10.30
N GLY A 78 -4.16 -7.87 -9.80
CA GLY A 78 -2.77 -7.71 -9.41
C GLY A 78 -2.55 -6.44 -8.61
N TRP A 79 -3.02 -6.36 -7.37
CA TRP A 79 -3.02 -5.20 -6.46
C TRP A 79 -1.86 -4.18 -6.55
N THR A 80 -0.64 -4.60 -6.88
CA THR A 80 0.48 -3.68 -7.19
C THR A 80 0.22 -2.83 -8.44
N HIS A 81 -0.48 -3.35 -9.46
CA HIS A 81 -0.88 -2.67 -10.69
C HIS A 81 -1.64 -1.38 -10.44
N TYR A 82 -2.59 -1.38 -9.50
CA TYR A 82 -3.33 -0.17 -9.15
C TYR A 82 -2.51 0.83 -8.36
N LEU A 83 -1.46 0.35 -7.70
CA LEU A 83 -0.58 1.20 -6.92
C LEU A 83 0.68 1.56 -7.70
N LEU A 84 0.81 1.21 -8.98
CA LEU A 84 2.02 1.49 -9.77
C LEU A 84 2.32 3.00 -9.88
N ASP A 85 3.58 3.29 -10.23
CA ASP A 85 4.16 4.62 -10.37
C ASP A 85 3.34 5.60 -11.24
N ASN A 86 2.46 5.12 -12.13
CA ASN A 86 1.57 5.97 -12.93
C ASN A 86 0.28 6.38 -12.21
N ILE A 87 -0.14 5.66 -11.16
CA ILE A 87 -1.35 5.93 -10.38
C ILE A 87 -1.01 6.63 -9.06
N LEU A 88 0.12 6.33 -8.41
CA LEU A 88 0.52 6.99 -7.15
C LEU A 88 0.59 8.52 -7.26
N PRO A 89 1.09 9.14 -8.35
CA PRO A 89 1.04 10.58 -8.49
C PRO A 89 -0.39 11.13 -8.55
N SER A 90 -1.33 10.40 -9.15
CA SER A 90 -2.74 10.80 -9.18
C SER A 90 -3.42 10.63 -7.82
N VAL A 91 -3.06 9.57 -7.08
CA VAL A 91 -3.48 9.42 -5.68
C VAL A 91 -2.91 10.57 -4.85
N ALA A 92 -1.61 10.88 -4.96
CA ALA A 92 -0.99 11.99 -4.24
C ALA A 92 -1.65 13.35 -4.59
N PHE A 93 -1.88 13.60 -5.88
CA PHE A 93 -2.50 14.84 -6.36
C PHE A 93 -3.93 15.01 -5.85
N ALA A 94 -4.72 13.93 -5.86
CA ALA A 94 -6.09 13.96 -5.33
C ALA A 94 -6.13 14.39 -3.86
N ASN A 95 -5.06 14.15 -3.11
CA ASN A 95 -4.99 14.38 -1.68
C ASN A 95 -4.26 15.69 -1.28
N ASP A 96 -3.92 16.57 -2.24
CA ASP A 96 -3.41 17.95 -2.03
C ASP A 96 -2.45 18.14 -0.82
N ASN A 97 -1.38 17.31 -0.74
CA ASN A 97 -0.38 17.24 0.35
C ASN A 97 -0.84 16.63 1.70
N GLY A 98 -1.93 15.88 1.75
CA GLY A 98 -2.47 15.25 2.97
C GLY A 98 -1.76 13.97 3.42
N ALA A 99 -0.91 13.36 2.59
CA ALA A 99 -0.19 12.15 2.95
C ALA A 99 0.99 12.45 3.89
N SER A 100 1.09 11.71 5.00
CA SER A 100 2.20 11.73 5.95
C SER A 100 3.50 11.19 5.36
N PHE A 101 3.42 10.51 4.21
CA PHE A 101 4.54 9.93 3.48
C PHE A 101 4.49 10.29 1.98
N PRO A 102 5.64 10.41 1.30
CA PRO A 102 5.71 10.80 -0.11
C PRO A 102 5.36 9.60 -1.02
N ILE A 103 4.07 9.26 -1.08
CA ILE A 103 3.55 8.10 -1.81
C ILE A 103 4.00 8.09 -3.28
N GLU A 104 4.04 9.24 -3.96
CA GLU A 104 4.45 9.38 -5.35
C GLU A 104 5.93 9.11 -5.61
N ARG A 105 6.75 9.06 -4.55
CA ARG A 105 8.20 8.76 -4.59
C ARG A 105 8.51 7.36 -4.09
N CYS A 106 7.51 6.60 -3.67
CA CYS A 106 7.71 5.29 -3.10
C CYS A 106 7.92 4.24 -4.19
N LYS A 107 9.00 3.47 -4.06
CA LYS A 107 9.17 2.20 -4.78
C LYS A 107 8.35 1.13 -4.10
N ILE A 108 7.42 0.51 -4.82
CA ILE A 108 6.60 -0.56 -4.25
C ILE A 108 7.40 -1.84 -4.17
N LYS A 109 7.28 -2.53 -3.04
CA LYS A 109 7.73 -3.91 -2.88
C LYS A 109 6.63 -4.71 -2.23
N SER A 110 6.62 -6.01 -2.49
CA SER A 110 5.69 -6.93 -1.85
C SER A 110 6.47 -8.04 -1.18
N LEU A 111 6.02 -8.43 0.01
CA LEU A 111 6.50 -9.61 0.72
C LEU A 111 5.33 -10.58 0.85
N THR A 112 5.54 -11.82 0.42
CA THR A 112 4.60 -12.89 0.69
C THR A 112 4.58 -13.22 2.18
N LYS A 113 3.59 -14.00 2.62
CA LYS A 113 3.55 -14.50 3.99
C LYS A 113 4.83 -15.27 4.35
N ASP A 114 5.34 -16.07 3.41
CA ASP A 114 6.57 -16.84 3.62
C ASP A 114 7.79 -15.94 3.69
N ASP A 115 7.85 -14.84 2.93
CA ASP A 115 8.92 -13.85 3.06
C ASP A 115 8.91 -13.18 4.44
N VAL A 116 7.72 -12.83 4.94
CA VAL A 116 7.56 -12.24 6.29
C VAL A 116 8.10 -13.21 7.35
N VAL A 117 7.82 -14.50 7.23
CA VAL A 117 8.31 -15.52 8.17
C VAL A 117 9.81 -15.78 8.00
N ASN A 118 10.30 -15.95 6.78
CA ASN A 118 11.64 -16.48 6.53
C ASN A 118 12.70 -15.39 6.35
N ILE A 119 12.34 -14.23 5.80
CA ILE A 119 13.27 -13.11 5.57
C ILE A 119 13.26 -12.16 6.77
N LEU A 120 12.08 -11.79 7.25
CA LEU A 120 11.98 -10.86 8.39
C LEU A 120 12.06 -11.58 9.74
N ASN A 121 11.98 -12.92 9.75
CA ASN A 121 11.97 -13.75 10.96
C ASN A 121 10.84 -13.38 11.94
N VAL A 122 9.65 -13.04 11.42
CA VAL A 122 8.47 -12.70 12.23
C VAL A 122 7.26 -13.58 11.89
N LYS A 123 6.46 -13.93 12.90
CA LYS A 123 5.39 -14.95 12.74
C LYS A 123 4.30 -14.54 11.75
N SER A 124 4.01 -13.25 11.65
CA SER A 124 2.98 -12.71 10.76
C SER A 124 3.15 -11.20 10.58
N VAL A 125 2.38 -10.62 9.66
CA VAL A 125 2.34 -9.17 9.44
C VAL A 125 1.82 -8.37 10.63
N PHE A 126 1.21 -9.04 11.62
CA PHE A 126 0.70 -8.45 12.87
C PHE A 126 1.65 -8.65 14.04
N HIS A 127 2.79 -9.29 13.83
CA HIS A 127 3.76 -9.47 14.89
C HIS A 127 4.30 -8.11 15.33
N LYS A 128 4.48 -7.90 16.64
CA LYS A 128 5.00 -6.64 17.21
C LYS A 128 6.35 -6.20 16.64
N ASP A 129 7.14 -7.15 16.13
CA ASP A 129 8.49 -6.91 15.61
C ASP A 129 8.53 -6.74 14.08
N ILE A 130 7.36 -6.68 13.41
CA ILE A 130 7.28 -6.54 11.94
C ILE A 130 8.03 -5.31 11.43
N GLU A 131 7.89 -4.18 12.12
CA GLU A 131 8.53 -2.93 11.74
C GLU A 131 10.06 -3.02 11.88
N GLU A 132 10.56 -3.63 12.97
CA GLU A 132 12.00 -3.83 13.17
C GLU A 132 12.59 -4.75 12.09
N GLY A 133 11.89 -5.85 11.77
CA GLY A 133 12.30 -6.78 10.71
C GLY A 133 12.38 -6.10 9.34
N LEU A 134 11.36 -5.34 8.99
CA LEU A 134 11.30 -4.56 7.75
C LEU A 134 12.42 -3.50 7.68
N LEU A 135 12.63 -2.77 8.77
CA LEU A 135 13.66 -1.73 8.83
C LEU A 135 15.06 -2.33 8.67
N LYS A 136 15.36 -3.49 9.29
CA LYS A 136 16.64 -4.18 9.12
C LYS A 136 16.90 -4.63 7.68
N TYR A 137 15.86 -5.00 6.95
CA TYR A 137 16.00 -5.53 5.59
C TYR A 137 16.07 -4.44 4.51
N TYR A 138 15.38 -3.31 4.71
CA TYR A 138 15.25 -2.25 3.69
C TYR A 138 15.98 -0.93 4.01
N ALA A 139 16.48 -0.70 5.23
CA ALA A 139 17.13 0.55 5.66
C ALA A 139 18.57 0.41 6.18
#